data_AF-A0A5K0WM04-F1
#
_entry.id   AF-A0A5K0WM04-F1
#
_cell.length_a   1.000
_cell.length_b   1.000
_cell.length_c   1.000
_cell.angle_alpha   90.00
_cell.angle_beta   90.00
_cell.angle_gamma   90.00
#
_symmetry.space_group_name_H-M   'P 1'
#
loop_
_entity.id
_entity.type
_entity.pdbx_description
1 polymer ?
#
loop_
_entity_poly.entity_id
_entity_poly.type
_entity_poly.pdbx_seq_one_letter_code
_entity_poly.pdbx_strand_id
1 'polypeptide(L)'
;STITFQTNEAIRSFEIERLERPAFETTTHVYHIQEGNTHWYHDIKRYIESGEFPIGMSKNEQKAIHRMSARYFILAGVLYRRGFSIKYSQCLDEDEAREVIKEPHRGDCRGHV
;
A
#
# COMPACT_ATOMS: atom_id res chain seq x y z
N SER A 1 -3.01 -7.29 -29.72
CA SER A 1 -3.37 -6.02 -30.38
C SER A 1 -2.21 -5.06 -30.25
N THR A 2 -1.66 -4.60 -31.37
CA THR A 2 -0.44 -3.77 -31.42
C THR A 2 -0.85 -2.30 -31.48
N ILE A 3 -0.37 -1.47 -30.54
CA ILE A 3 -0.56 -0.02 -30.58
C ILE A 3 0.54 0.56 -31.46
N THR A 4 0.16 1.10 -32.61
CA THR A 4 1.05 1.87 -33.50
C THR A 4 0.95 3.35 -33.14
N PHE A 5 2.06 3.99 -32.78
CA PHE A 5 2.12 5.43 -32.62
C PHE A 5 2.35 6.08 -33.98
N GLN A 6 1.43 6.94 -34.43
CA GLN A 6 1.62 7.76 -35.63
C GLN A 6 2.60 8.89 -35.29
N THR A 7 3.81 8.83 -35.84
CA THR A 7 4.93 9.71 -35.46
C THR A 7 4.84 11.14 -36.05
N ASN A 8 3.67 11.62 -36.48
CA ASN A 8 3.53 12.88 -37.22
C ASN A 8 2.47 13.85 -36.70
N GLU A 9 1.92 13.67 -35.49
CA GLU A 9 1.14 14.74 -34.86
C GLU A 9 2.07 15.63 -34.03
N ALA A 10 2.05 16.94 -34.33
CA ALA A 10 2.75 17.93 -33.54
C ALA A 10 2.29 17.81 -32.08
N ILE A 11 3.23 17.49 -31.18
CA ILE A 11 2.96 17.40 -29.75
C ILE A 11 2.45 18.79 -29.31
N ARG A 12 1.15 18.90 -29.05
CA ARG A 12 0.55 20.09 -28.46
C ARG A 12 1.25 20.34 -27.13
N SER A 13 1.93 21.47 -27.01
CA SER A 13 2.46 21.94 -25.74
C SER A 13 1.32 22.13 -24.76
N PHE A 14 1.41 21.50 -23.59
CA PHE A 14 0.50 21.72 -22.47
C PHE A 14 1.29 22.24 -21.28
N GLU A 15 0.71 23.19 -20.54
CA GLU A 15 1.32 23.71 -19.34
C GLU A 15 1.06 22.74 -18.18
N ILE A 16 2.14 22.25 -17.56
CA ILE A 16 2.08 21.42 -16.37
C ILE A 16 2.25 22.33 -15.17
N GLU A 17 1.16 22.66 -14.50
CA GLU A 17 1.21 23.41 -13.25
C GLU A 17 1.71 22.51 -12.12
N ARG A 18 2.76 22.94 -11.44
CA ARG A 18 3.37 22.21 -10.33
C ARG A 18 2.72 22.65 -9.03
N LEU A 19 1.80 21.84 -8.52
CA LEU A 19 1.19 22.07 -7.21
C LEU A 19 2.28 22.10 -6.12
N GLU A 20 2.41 23.22 -5.41
CA GLU A 20 3.36 23.36 -4.29
C GLU A 20 2.96 22.51 -3.07
N ARG A 21 1.71 22.07 -3.01
CA ARG A 21 1.16 21.24 -1.96
C ARG A 21 0.53 19.99 -2.56
N PRO A 22 0.64 18.82 -1.91
CA PRO A 22 0.01 17.61 -2.41
C PRO A 22 -1.50 17.83 -2.55
N ALA A 23 -2.08 17.34 -3.64
CA ALA A 23 -3.51 17.47 -3.95
C ALA A 23 -4.43 16.77 -2.91
N PHE A 24 -3.85 16.07 -1.95
CA PHE A 24 -4.55 15.50 -0.81
C PHE A 24 -3.71 15.69 0.45
N GLU A 25 -4.37 16.05 1.55
CA GLU A 25 -3.77 15.91 2.88
C GLU A 25 -3.57 14.43 3.15
N THR A 26 -2.31 14.01 3.28
CA THR A 26 -2.02 12.71 3.90
C THR A 26 -2.26 12.91 5.38
N THR A 27 -3.48 12.63 5.87
CA THR A 27 -3.68 12.45 7.30
C THR A 27 -2.82 11.24 7.68
N THR A 28 -1.64 11.51 8.23
CA THR A 28 -0.77 10.50 8.81
C THR A 28 -1.48 9.97 10.03
N HIS A 29 -2.40 9.02 9.82
CA HIS A 29 -2.90 8.18 10.89
C HIS A 29 -1.75 7.26 11.28
N VAL A 30 -0.89 7.75 12.18
CA VAL A 30 0.03 6.91 12.93
C VAL A 30 -0.86 6.09 13.84
N TYR A 31 -1.17 4.87 13.43
CA TYR A 31 -1.87 3.93 14.29
C TYR A 31 -0.93 3.58 15.42
N HIS A 32 -1.41 3.78 16.65
CA HIS A 32 -0.75 3.29 17.83
C HIS A 32 -0.63 1.77 17.66
N ILE A 33 0.60 1.28 17.54
CA ILE A 33 0.86 -0.15 17.67
C ILE A 33 0.37 -0.46 19.08
N GLN A 34 -0.73 -1.22 19.22
CA GLN A 34 -1.10 -1.71 20.54
C GLN A 34 0.09 -2.56 21.00
N GLU A 35 0.65 -2.25 22.18
CA GLU A 35 1.72 -3.03 22.78
C GLU A 35 1.26 -4.49 22.87
N GLY A 36 1.82 -5.31 22.00
CA GLY A 36 1.39 -6.68 21.78
C GLY A 36 1.92 -7.18 20.44
N ASN A 37 2.17 -8.48 20.35
CA ASN A 37 2.76 -9.17 19.20
C ASN A 37 1.82 -9.22 17.96
N THR A 38 0.89 -8.27 17.86
CA THR A 38 -0.16 -8.20 16.84
C THR A 38 0.28 -7.27 15.73
N HIS A 39 0.47 -7.83 14.52
CA HIS A 39 0.89 -7.07 13.35
C HIS A 39 -0.05 -5.89 13.07
N TRP A 40 0.49 -4.76 12.59
CA TRP A 40 -0.28 -3.53 12.33
C TRP A 40 -1.49 -3.72 11.39
N TYR A 41 -1.45 -4.72 10.52
CA TYR A 41 -2.52 -5.05 9.58
C TYR A 41 -3.50 -6.11 10.10
N HIS A 42 -3.34 -6.61 11.32
CA HIS A 42 -4.13 -7.72 11.87
C HIS A 42 -5.63 -7.43 11.82
N ASP A 43 -6.05 -6.25 12.30
CA ASP A 43 -7.47 -5.88 12.33
C ASP A 43 -8.04 -5.66 10.92
N ILE A 44 -7.23 -5.20 9.97
CA ILE A 44 -7.60 -5.06 8.56
C ILE A 44 -7.79 -6.44 7.93
N LYS A 45 -6.87 -7.37 8.19
CA LYS A 45 -6.94 -8.75 7.69
C LYS A 45 -8.19 -9.43 8.23
N ARG A 46 -8.42 -9.39 9.55
CA ARG A 46 -9.62 -9.97 10.18
C ARG A 46 -10.90 -9.39 9.60
N TYR A 47 -10.97 -8.06 9.44
CA TYR A 47 -12.14 -7.42 8.84
C TYR A 47 -12.40 -7.87 7.39
N ILE A 48 -11.36 -8.08 6.58
CA ILE A 48 -11.52 -8.57 5.20
C ILE A 48 -11.93 -10.06 5.18
N GLU A 49 -11.45 -10.86 6.13
CA GLU A 49 -11.76 -12.30 6.21
C GLU A 49 -13.17 -12.58 6.76
N SER A 50 -13.57 -11.92 7.86
CA SER A 50 -14.84 -12.20 8.55
C SER A 50 -15.88 -11.09 8.44
N GLY A 51 -15.49 -9.87 8.06
CA GLY A 51 -16.37 -8.70 8.10
C GLY A 51 -16.59 -8.14 9.51
N GLU A 52 -15.90 -8.69 10.52
CA GLU A 52 -16.13 -8.37 11.93
C GLU A 52 -15.04 -7.47 12.52
N PHE A 53 -15.42 -6.73 13.57
CA PHE A 53 -14.51 -5.91 14.37
C PHE A 53 -14.27 -6.56 15.72
N PRO A 54 -13.09 -6.35 16.33
CA PRO A 54 -12.84 -6.85 17.68
C PRO A 54 -13.79 -6.20 18.71
N ILE A 55 -14.09 -6.99 19.74
CA ILE A 55 -14.92 -6.56 20.85
C ILE A 55 -14.23 -5.38 21.57
N GLY A 56 -14.99 -4.32 21.81
CA GLY A 56 -14.49 -3.12 22.49
C GLY A 56 -13.87 -2.06 21.59
N MET A 57 -13.72 -2.31 20.28
CA MET A 57 -13.25 -1.30 19.33
C MET A 57 -14.26 -0.16 19.16
N SER A 58 -13.79 1.09 19.24
CA SER A 58 -14.64 2.27 19.13
C SER A 58 -15.24 2.41 17.72
N LYS A 59 -16.40 3.05 17.61
CA LYS A 59 -17.04 3.33 16.31
C LYS A 59 -16.14 4.11 15.33
N ASN A 60 -15.24 4.94 15.84
CA ASN A 60 -14.32 5.72 15.01
C ASN A 60 -13.22 4.84 14.42
N GLU A 61 -12.67 3.91 15.20
CA GLU A 61 -11.67 2.93 14.74
C GLU A 61 -12.28 1.96 13.73
N GLN A 62 -13.50 1.47 13.97
CA GLN A 62 -14.22 0.60 13.03
C GLN A 62 -14.40 1.30 11.66
N LYS A 63 -14.82 2.58 11.67
CA LYS A 63 -14.92 3.39 10.46
C LYS A 63 -13.57 3.57 9.76
N ALA A 64 -12.50 3.75 10.52
CA ALA A 64 -11.15 3.88 9.97
C ALA A 64 -10.71 2.58 9.28
N ILE A 65 -10.84 1.43 9.94
CA ILE A 65 -10.52 0.11 9.37
C ILE A 65 -11.36 -0.17 8.12
N HIS A 66 -12.66 0.11 8.16
CA HIS A 66 -13.54 -0.05 7.00
C HIS A 66 -13.01 0.74 5.79
N ARG A 67 -12.69 2.04 5.99
CA ARG A 67 -12.15 2.89 4.91
C ARG A 67 -10.80 2.40 4.40
N MET A 68 -9.92 1.94 5.29
CA MET A 68 -8.61 1.44 4.92
C MET A 68 -8.69 0.15 4.11
N SER A 69 -9.58 -0.75 4.50
CA SER A 69 -9.72 -2.10 3.93
C SER A 69 -10.05 -2.08 2.44
N ALA A 70 -10.66 -1.01 1.92
CA ALA A 70 -10.90 -0.81 0.49
C ALA A 70 -9.61 -0.84 -0.37
N ARG A 71 -8.45 -0.57 0.24
CA ARG A 71 -7.14 -0.59 -0.41
C ARG A 71 -6.43 -1.94 -0.32
N TYR A 72 -7.03 -2.94 0.32
CA TYR A 72 -6.41 -4.24 0.53
C TYR A 72 -7.30 -5.37 0.01
N PHE A 73 -6.70 -6.53 -0.23
CA PHE A 73 -7.41 -7.76 -0.56
C PHE A 73 -6.56 -8.97 -0.16
N ILE A 74 -7.20 -10.14 -0.09
CA ILE A 74 -6.52 -11.39 0.24
C ILE A 74 -6.40 -12.24 -1.02
N LEU A 75 -5.21 -12.77 -1.26
CA LEU A 75 -4.93 -13.74 -2.31
C LEU A 75 -4.13 -14.89 -1.69
N ALA A 76 -4.65 -16.10 -1.78
CA ALA A 76 -4.04 -17.30 -1.20
C ALA A 76 -3.68 -17.17 0.30
N GLY A 77 -4.52 -16.47 1.09
CA GLY A 77 -4.31 -16.26 2.53
C GLY A 77 -3.34 -15.14 2.90
N VAL A 78 -2.72 -14.50 1.90
CA VAL A 78 -1.78 -13.38 2.08
C VAL A 78 -2.50 -12.06 1.81
N LEU A 79 -2.27 -11.07 2.68
CA LEU A 79 -2.84 -9.74 2.53
C LEU A 79 -1.98 -8.89 1.58
N TYR A 80 -2.62 -8.31 0.57
CA TYR A 80 -1.98 -7.43 -0.39
C TYR A 80 -2.58 -6.04 -0.36
N ARG A 81 -1.72 -5.03 -0.50
CA ARG A 81 -2.11 -3.64 -0.74
C ARG A 81 -2.24 -3.38 -2.24
N ARG A 82 -3.36 -2.79 -2.64
CA ARG A 82 -3.57 -2.23 -3.97
C ARG A 82 -2.71 -0.97 -4.09
N GLY A 83 -1.69 -1.04 -4.94
CA GLY A 83 -0.88 0.10 -5.31
C GLY A 83 -1.57 0.98 -6.36
N PHE A 84 -1.01 2.16 -6.60
CA PHE A 84 -1.40 2.99 -7.75
C PHE A 84 -0.99 2.36 -9.08
N SER A 85 0.04 1.52 -9.07
CA SER A 85 0.48 0.75 -10.23
C SER A 85 -0.30 -0.57 -10.35
N ILE A 86 -0.14 -1.25 -11.49
CA ILE A 86 -0.69 -2.60 -11.73
C ILE A 86 -0.10 -3.65 -10.78
N LYS A 87 1.01 -3.35 -10.09
CA LYS A 87 1.66 -4.26 -9.14
C LYS A 87 1.05 -4.14 -7.73
N TYR A 88 0.79 -5.30 -7.13
CA TYR A 88 0.37 -5.43 -5.74
C TYR A 88 1.58 -5.58 -4.82
N SER A 89 1.48 -5.05 -3.61
CA SER A 89 2.53 -5.19 -2.58
C SER A 89 2.03 -6.07 -1.45
N GLN A 90 2.80 -7.09 -1.09
CA GLN A 90 2.51 -7.94 0.05
C GLN A 90 2.63 -7.14 1.35
N CYS A 91 1.70 -7.35 2.28
CA CYS A 91 1.83 -6.88 3.65
C CYS A 91 2.75 -7.83 4.41
N LEU A 92 3.82 -7.28 4.96
CA LEU A 92 4.79 -8.01 5.77
C LEU A 92 4.62 -7.60 7.23
N ASP A 93 4.85 -8.55 8.13
CA ASP A 93 5.06 -8.23 9.53
C ASP A 93 6.43 -7.57 9.77
N GLU A 94 6.68 -7.16 11.02
CA GLU A 94 7.91 -6.45 11.38
C GLU A 94 9.17 -7.32 11.21
N ASP A 95 9.07 -8.62 11.51
CA ASP A 95 10.19 -9.55 11.39
C ASP A 95 10.46 -9.90 9.93
N GLU A 96 9.42 -10.20 9.15
CA GLU A 96 9.48 -10.41 7.70
C GLU A 96 10.04 -9.18 6.98
N ALA A 97 9.56 -7.98 7.32
CA ALA A 97 10.05 -6.74 6.74
C ALA A 97 11.54 -6.53 7.08
N ARG A 98 11.95 -6.85 8.31
CA ARG A 98 13.34 -6.76 8.74
C ARG A 98 14.24 -7.74 7.97
N GLU A 99 13.77 -8.95 7.68
CA GLU A 99 14.52 -9.89 6.85
C GLU A 99 14.61 -9.43 5.39
N VAL A 100 13.50 -8.98 4.80
CA VAL A 100 13.49 -8.44 3.42
C VAL A 100 14.41 -7.23 3.26
N ILE A 101 14.51 -6.36 4.28
CA ILE A 101 15.44 -5.22 4.27
C ILE A 101 16.91 -5.67 4.38
N LYS A 102 17.20 -6.82 5.00
CA LYS A 102 18.58 -7.36 5.07
C LYS A 102 19.03 -8.00 3.76
N GLU A 103 18.12 -8.51 2.93
CA GLU A 103 18.44 -9.14 1.65
C GLU A 103 19.21 -8.26 0.65
N PRO A 104 18.90 -6.96 0.43
CA PRO A 104 19.65 -6.10 -0.50
C PRO A 104 21.13 -5.87 -0.12
N HIS A 105 21.59 -6.39 1.02
CA HIS A 105 23.00 -6.36 1.42
C HIS A 105 23.74 -7.71 1.29
N ARG A 106 23.09 -8.77 0.76
CA ARG A 106 23.72 -10.09 0.57
C ARG A 106 24.24 -10.39 -0.84
N GLY A 107 24.18 -9.41 -1.74
CA GLY A 107 24.84 -9.46 -3.05
C GLY A 107 23.85 -9.58 -4.19
N ASP A 108 23.73 -8.50 -4.96
CA ASP A 108 24.27 -8.39 -6.31
C ASP A 108 23.74 -7.08 -6.91
N CYS A 109 24.14 -5.95 -6.31
CA CYS A 109 24.05 -4.66 -7.00
C CYS A 109 25.10 -4.70 -8.12
N ARG A 110 24.80 -5.40 -9.23
CA ARG A 110 25.58 -5.26 -10.45
C ARG A 110 25.47 -3.80 -10.84
N GLY A 111 26.60 -3.10 -10.72
CA GLY A 111 26.70 -1.71 -11.12
C GLY A 111 26.15 -1.55 -12.53
N HIS A 112 25.24 -0.59 -12.69
CA HIS A 112 24.92 -0.07 -14.00
C HIS A 112 26.20 0.59 -14.53
N VAL A 113 26.78 0.01 -15.58
CA VAL A 113 27.81 0.63 -16.43
C VAL A 113 27.15 1.53 -17.46
#